data_AF-A0A918XIY3-F1
#
_entry.id   AF-A0A918XIY3-F1
#
_cell.length_a   1.000
_cell.length_b   1.000
_cell.length_c   1.000
_cell.angle_alpha   90.00
_cell.angle_beta   90.00
_cell.angle_gamma   90.00
#
_symmetry.space_group_name_H-M   'P 1'
#
loop_
_entity.id
_entity.type
_entity.pdbx_description
1 polymer ?
#
loop_
_entity_poly.entity_id
_entity_poly.type
_entity_poly.pdbx_seq_one_letter_code
_entity_poly.pdbx_strand_id
1 'polypeptide(L)'
;MGSENTVEEQGTDTPGARSLRLGVAGPVGTGKSSVIAALCRALSEEMRIGVVTNDIYTDEDARFLKAEGVLPEERIRAVETGACPHTAIRDDVTMNLLAVEDLEQDFAPLDIVLVESGGDNLTATFSPSLVDAQLFVLDVAGGGDVARKGGPGIGRADLVVVNKVDLADHVGVDVPQMVDDATRAREGAPVLALSGKRWGTVEQLCEWVRGLHRRHLSGTHVPTDPGPMAPHFHADEEGGYLHSHV
;
A
#
# COMPACT_ATOMS: atom_id res chain seq x y z
N MET A 1 25.91 20.16 47.95
CA MET A 1 25.22 18.88 47.79
C MET A 1 23.76 19.20 47.58
N GLY A 2 23.13 19.11 46.42
CA GLY A 2 23.48 18.73 45.06
C GLY A 2 22.13 18.84 44.36
N SER A 3 21.92 19.88 43.56
CA SER A 3 20.66 20.10 42.84
C SER A 3 20.71 19.28 41.55
N GLU A 4 20.04 18.14 41.54
CA GLU A 4 19.83 17.36 40.33
C GLU A 4 18.68 17.99 39.54
N ASN A 5 19.04 18.75 38.50
CA ASN A 5 18.14 19.09 37.41
C ASN A 5 17.90 17.81 36.62
N THR A 6 16.72 17.21 36.79
CA THR A 6 16.22 16.20 35.86
C THR A 6 15.86 16.92 34.57
N VAL A 7 16.73 16.82 33.57
CA VAL A 7 16.39 17.20 32.20
C VAL A 7 15.39 16.15 31.72
N GLU A 8 14.11 16.52 31.68
CA GLU A 8 13.12 15.78 30.92
C GLU A 8 13.62 15.71 29.46
N GLU A 9 13.85 14.50 28.96
CA GLU A 9 14.07 14.26 27.53
C GLU A 9 12.81 14.70 26.79
N GLN A 10 12.83 15.93 26.31
CA GLN A 10 11.87 16.43 25.35
C GLN A 10 11.99 15.56 24.11
N GLY A 11 10.90 14.85 23.78
CA GLY A 11 10.77 14.10 22.54
C GLY A 11 11.21 14.97 21.37
N THR A 12 12.01 14.40 20.48
CA THR A 12 12.53 15.06 19.29
C THR A 12 11.38 15.34 18.32
N ASP A 13 10.60 16.37 18.61
CA ASP A 13 9.63 16.94 17.70
C ASP A 13 10.44 17.62 16.59
N THR A 14 10.71 16.87 15.53
CA THR A 14 11.47 17.36 14.38
C THR A 14 10.52 18.26 13.60
N PRO A 15 10.74 19.59 13.56
CA PRO A 15 9.85 20.48 12.83
C PRO A 15 9.93 20.17 11.33
N GLY A 16 8.83 19.72 10.73
CA GLY A 16 8.62 19.76 9.27
C GLY A 16 8.77 18.45 8.47
N ALA A 17 8.87 17.28 9.10
CA ALA A 17 8.82 16.02 8.34
C ALA A 17 7.37 15.72 7.88
N ARG A 18 7.14 15.76 6.57
CA ARG A 18 5.88 15.30 5.93
C ARG A 18 5.55 13.87 6.37
N SER A 19 4.27 13.56 6.54
CA SER A 19 3.82 12.20 6.86
C SER A 19 4.32 11.19 5.81
N LEU A 20 4.58 9.94 6.22
CA LEU A 20 4.84 8.88 5.26
C LEU A 20 3.54 8.57 4.52
N ARG A 21 3.52 8.72 3.19
CA ARG A 21 2.36 8.40 2.37
C ARG A 21 2.53 7.00 1.77
N LEU A 22 1.67 6.06 2.15
CA LEU A 22 1.78 4.65 1.75
C LEU A 22 0.58 4.26 0.88
N GLY A 23 0.84 3.97 -0.39
CA GLY A 23 -0.18 3.52 -1.34
C GLY A 23 -0.55 2.06 -1.14
N VAL A 24 -1.82 1.73 -1.30
CA VAL A 24 -2.34 0.35 -1.27
C VAL A 24 -3.10 0.09 -2.56
N ALA A 25 -2.45 -0.62 -3.49
CA ALA A 25 -2.98 -0.97 -4.80
C ALA A 25 -3.26 -2.47 -4.93
N GLY A 26 -4.06 -2.83 -5.92
CA GLY A 26 -4.29 -4.22 -6.31
C GLY A 26 -5.60 -4.45 -7.04
N PRO A 27 -5.83 -5.68 -7.54
CA PRO A 27 -7.09 -6.10 -8.15
C PRO A 27 -8.32 -5.85 -7.30
N VAL A 28 -9.45 -5.68 -8.00
CA VAL A 28 -10.78 -5.59 -7.38
C VAL A 28 -10.99 -6.83 -6.50
N GLY A 29 -11.39 -6.60 -5.25
CA GLY A 29 -11.74 -7.69 -4.33
C GLY A 29 -10.57 -8.38 -3.63
N THR A 30 -9.31 -7.95 -3.80
CA THR A 30 -8.16 -8.57 -3.09
C THR A 30 -8.11 -8.23 -1.60
N GLY A 31 -8.91 -7.26 -1.16
CA GLY A 31 -9.09 -6.89 0.25
C GLY A 31 -8.20 -5.74 0.72
N LYS A 32 -7.91 -4.77 -0.16
CA LYS A 32 -7.10 -3.57 0.14
C LYS A 32 -7.62 -2.81 1.36
N SER A 33 -8.90 -2.43 1.37
CA SER A 33 -9.56 -1.79 2.51
C SER A 33 -9.51 -2.66 3.79
N SER A 34 -9.59 -4.00 3.68
CA SER A 34 -9.38 -4.90 4.83
C SER A 34 -7.93 -4.92 5.35
N VAL A 35 -6.93 -4.81 4.46
CA VAL A 35 -5.51 -4.66 4.85
C VAL A 35 -5.30 -3.32 5.56
N ILE A 36 -5.88 -2.24 5.05
CA ILE A 36 -5.86 -0.91 5.69
C ILE A 36 -6.51 -0.96 7.07
N ALA A 37 -7.67 -1.61 7.21
CA ALA A 37 -8.33 -1.77 8.50
C ALA A 37 -7.46 -2.55 9.50
N ALA A 38 -6.78 -3.62 9.06
CA ALA A 38 -5.87 -4.38 9.90
C ALA A 38 -4.67 -3.54 10.37
N LEU A 39 -4.07 -2.76 9.47
CA LEU A 39 -3.00 -1.81 9.81
C LEU A 39 -3.46 -0.76 10.81
N CYS A 40 -4.60 -0.10 10.55
CA CYS A 40 -5.15 0.92 11.45
C CYS A 40 -5.42 0.34 12.84
N ARG A 41 -6.06 -0.83 12.91
CA ARG A 41 -6.34 -1.51 14.19
C ARG A 41 -5.08 -1.83 14.98
N ALA A 42 -4.01 -2.24 14.30
CA ALA A 42 -2.77 -2.64 14.94
C ALA A 42 -1.86 -1.47 15.33
N LEU A 43 -1.89 -0.37 14.57
CA LEU A 43 -0.91 0.72 14.68
C LEU A 43 -1.50 2.03 15.21
N SER A 44 -2.81 2.21 15.29
CA SER A 44 -3.43 3.49 15.69
C SER A 44 -3.16 3.92 17.14
N GLU A 45 -2.78 2.98 18.02
CA GLU A 45 -2.37 3.30 19.40
C GLU A 45 -0.95 3.89 19.47
N GLU A 46 -0.11 3.64 18.46
CA GLU A 46 1.30 4.03 18.41
C GLU A 46 1.63 5.04 17.30
N MET A 47 0.77 5.17 16.29
CA MET A 47 0.94 6.04 15.13
C MET A 47 -0.34 6.81 14.84
N ARG A 48 -0.20 8.10 14.50
CA ARG A 48 -1.30 8.95 14.02
C ARG A 48 -1.49 8.68 12.54
N ILE A 49 -2.57 7.97 12.23
CA ILE A 49 -2.87 7.50 10.88
C ILE A 49 -4.04 8.30 10.30
N GLY A 50 -3.89 8.71 9.05
CA GLY A 50 -4.98 9.16 8.17
C GLY A 50 -5.19 8.19 7.02
N VAL A 51 -6.40 8.16 6.45
CA VAL A 51 -6.72 7.33 5.28
C VAL A 51 -7.42 8.17 4.21
N VAL A 52 -6.95 8.04 2.98
CA VAL A 52 -7.63 8.51 1.77
C VAL A 52 -7.99 7.28 0.94
N THR A 53 -9.28 7.08 0.68
CA THR A 53 -9.75 6.02 -0.24
C THR A 53 -10.15 6.65 -1.57
N ASN A 54 -9.69 6.06 -2.67
CA ASN A 54 -10.07 6.45 -4.01
C ASN A 54 -10.95 5.36 -4.65
N ASP A 55 -12.08 5.74 -5.21
CA ASP A 55 -12.86 4.89 -6.09
C ASP A 55 -13.48 5.72 -7.24
N ILE A 56 -14.01 5.04 -8.25
CA ILE A 56 -14.52 5.69 -9.47
C ILE A 56 -15.83 6.42 -9.17
N TYR A 57 -16.77 5.77 -8.47
CA TYR A 57 -18.16 6.23 -8.37
C TYR A 57 -18.77 6.13 -6.97
N THR A 58 -18.06 5.60 -5.99
CA THR A 58 -18.62 5.32 -4.67
C THR A 58 -17.67 5.69 -3.54
N ASP A 59 -18.21 5.87 -2.34
CA ASP A 59 -17.48 6.02 -1.09
C ASP A 59 -17.51 4.73 -0.25
N GLU A 60 -17.78 3.58 -0.87
CA GLU A 60 -18.02 2.31 -0.19
C GLU A 60 -16.81 1.87 0.65
N ASP A 61 -15.59 2.04 0.14
CA ASP A 61 -14.36 1.72 0.88
C ASP A 61 -14.19 2.61 2.13
N ALA A 62 -14.51 3.90 2.03
CA ALA A 62 -14.50 4.79 3.20
C ALA A 62 -15.57 4.42 4.22
N ARG A 63 -16.78 4.08 3.76
CA ARG A 63 -17.89 3.62 4.63
C ARG A 63 -17.53 2.33 5.33
N PHE A 64 -16.93 1.38 4.62
CA PHE A 64 -16.42 0.14 5.19
C PHE A 64 -15.42 0.43 6.32
N LEU A 65 -14.41 1.28 6.08
CA LEU A 65 -13.40 1.62 7.08
C LEU A 65 -13.99 2.35 8.30
N LYS A 66 -14.96 3.26 8.10
CA LYS A 66 -15.68 3.93 9.19
C LYS A 66 -16.49 2.94 10.02
N ALA A 67 -17.20 2.01 9.37
CA ALA A 67 -17.98 0.98 10.05
C ALA A 67 -17.10 0.00 10.86
N GLU A 68 -15.87 -0.26 10.41
CA GLU A 68 -14.88 -1.04 11.15
C GLU A 68 -14.42 -0.36 12.46
N GLY A 69 -14.64 0.95 12.60
CA GLY A 69 -14.34 1.71 13.82
C GLY A 69 -12.86 1.75 14.18
N VAL A 70 -11.98 1.60 13.18
CA VAL A 70 -10.52 1.49 13.38
C VAL A 70 -9.81 2.84 13.53
N LEU A 71 -10.48 3.94 13.16
CA LEU A 71 -10.01 5.32 13.31
C LEU A 71 -11.22 6.25 13.55
N PRO A 72 -11.03 7.46 14.10
CA PRO A 72 -12.03 8.52 14.05
C PRO A 72 -12.45 8.77 12.59
N GLU A 73 -13.76 8.88 12.34
CA GLU A 73 -14.31 8.94 10.97
C GLU A 73 -13.78 10.13 10.17
N GLU A 74 -13.48 11.24 10.85
CA GLU A 74 -12.93 12.47 10.27
C GLU A 74 -11.51 12.29 9.70
N ARG A 75 -10.81 11.23 10.11
CA ARG A 75 -9.49 10.84 9.56
C ARG A 75 -9.58 9.95 8.32
N ILE A 76 -10.79 9.64 7.85
CA ILE A 76 -11.04 8.81 6.66
C ILE A 76 -11.74 9.67 5.61
N ARG A 77 -11.02 10.00 4.53
CA ARG A 77 -11.50 10.83 3.41
C ARG A 77 -11.76 9.95 2.18
N ALA A 78 -12.91 10.13 1.56
CA ALA A 78 -13.25 9.50 0.28
C ALA A 78 -12.98 10.46 -0.87
N VAL A 79 -12.42 9.94 -1.96
CA VAL A 79 -12.22 10.64 -3.23
C VAL A 79 -12.92 9.85 -4.33
N GLU A 80 -13.95 10.45 -4.91
CA GLU A 80 -14.62 9.91 -6.10
C GLU A 80 -14.03 10.58 -7.33
N THR A 81 -13.33 9.82 -8.16
CA THR A 81 -12.52 10.40 -9.25
C THR A 81 -13.28 10.50 -10.57
N GLY A 82 -14.32 9.69 -10.76
CA GLY A 82 -15.06 9.60 -12.02
C GLY A 82 -14.21 9.11 -13.21
N ALA A 83 -12.97 8.67 -12.96
CA ALA A 83 -11.97 8.34 -13.96
C ALA A 83 -11.46 6.90 -13.79
N CYS A 84 -10.70 6.41 -14.78
CA CYS A 84 -10.02 5.12 -14.66
C CYS A 84 -9.14 5.12 -13.39
N PRO A 85 -9.20 4.08 -12.54
CA PRO A 85 -8.44 4.03 -11.29
C PRO A 85 -6.94 4.28 -11.50
N HIS A 86 -6.39 3.81 -12.62
CA HIS A 86 -4.99 4.01 -12.98
C HIS A 86 -4.63 5.49 -13.13
N THR A 87 -5.44 6.25 -13.86
CA THR A 87 -5.23 7.68 -14.09
C THR A 87 -5.19 8.43 -12.77
N ALA A 88 -6.11 8.13 -11.86
CA ALA A 88 -6.25 8.85 -10.60
C ALA A 88 -5.07 8.66 -9.61
N ILE A 89 -4.27 7.60 -9.77
CA ILE A 89 -3.13 7.32 -8.89
C ILE A 89 -1.77 7.49 -9.57
N ARG A 90 -1.73 7.55 -10.91
CA ARG A 90 -0.49 7.63 -11.71
C ARG A 90 -0.39 8.92 -12.51
N ASP A 91 -1.37 9.18 -13.38
CA ASP A 91 -1.26 10.21 -14.42
C ASP A 91 -1.80 11.57 -13.99
N ASP A 92 -2.91 11.58 -13.26
CA ASP A 92 -3.52 12.77 -12.66
C ASP A 92 -3.89 12.48 -11.20
N VAL A 93 -2.92 12.73 -10.32
CA VAL A 93 -3.05 12.47 -8.89
C VAL A 93 -3.68 13.62 -8.11
N THR A 94 -4.11 14.69 -8.81
CA THR A 94 -4.44 15.97 -8.18
C THR A 94 -5.51 15.83 -7.10
N MET A 95 -6.61 15.11 -7.36
CA MET A 95 -7.69 14.95 -6.39
C MET A 95 -7.25 14.19 -5.13
N ASN A 96 -6.44 13.13 -5.32
CA ASN A 96 -5.91 12.36 -4.20
C ASN A 96 -4.88 13.17 -3.40
N LEU A 97 -4.01 13.90 -4.09
CA LEU A 97 -2.98 14.73 -3.46
C LEU A 97 -3.62 15.84 -2.61
N LEU A 98 -4.62 16.54 -3.14
CA LEU A 98 -5.37 17.56 -2.39
C LEU A 98 -6.03 16.96 -1.15
N ALA A 99 -6.68 15.80 -1.27
CA ALA A 99 -7.30 15.13 -0.13
C ALA A 99 -6.29 14.71 0.95
N VAL A 100 -5.09 14.28 0.54
CA VAL A 100 -3.98 13.97 1.47
C VAL A 100 -3.49 15.24 2.16
N GLU A 101 -3.26 16.32 1.42
CA GLU A 101 -2.77 17.60 1.96
C GLU A 101 -3.77 18.24 2.93
N ASP A 102 -5.06 18.22 2.59
CA ASP A 102 -6.14 18.69 3.47
C ASP A 102 -6.19 17.86 4.76
N LEU A 103 -6.05 16.52 4.65
CA LEU A 103 -6.04 15.63 5.80
C LEU A 103 -4.80 15.87 6.69
N GLU A 104 -3.63 16.05 6.09
CA GLU A 104 -2.40 16.40 6.80
C GLU A 104 -2.53 17.77 7.50
N GLN A 105 -3.20 18.74 6.87
CA GLN A 105 -3.42 20.06 7.46
C GLN A 105 -4.39 20.01 8.65
N ASP A 106 -5.51 19.29 8.52
CA ASP A 106 -6.57 19.23 9.53
C ASP A 106 -6.14 18.42 10.77
N PHE A 107 -5.30 17.40 10.59
CA PHE A 107 -4.94 16.45 11.64
C PHE A 107 -3.44 16.40 11.94
N ALA A 108 -2.71 17.44 11.54
CA ALA A 108 -1.28 17.52 11.81
C ALA A 108 -0.97 17.37 13.31
N PRO A 109 0.12 16.67 13.67
CA PRO A 109 0.96 15.87 12.79
C PRO A 109 0.38 14.46 12.56
N LEU A 110 0.49 13.95 11.33
CA LEU A 110 0.25 12.54 11.00
C LEU A 110 1.60 11.84 10.78
N ASP A 111 1.71 10.61 11.28
CA ASP A 111 2.90 9.79 11.07
C ASP A 111 2.81 9.05 9.72
N ILE A 112 1.60 8.57 9.38
CA ILE A 112 1.32 7.88 8.11
C ILE A 112 -0.02 8.36 7.52
N VAL A 113 -0.07 8.54 6.21
CA VAL A 113 -1.31 8.59 5.42
C VAL A 113 -1.37 7.38 4.49
N LEU A 114 -2.38 6.54 4.67
CA LEU A 114 -2.67 5.40 3.79
C LEU A 114 -3.52 5.89 2.61
N VAL A 115 -3.12 5.57 1.39
CA VAL A 115 -3.85 5.94 0.17
C VAL A 115 -4.31 4.67 -0.54
N GLU A 116 -5.59 4.34 -0.47
CA GLU A 116 -6.16 3.21 -1.20
C GLU A 116 -6.45 3.60 -2.66
N SER A 117 -6.02 2.78 -3.62
CA SER A 117 -6.45 2.95 -5.01
C SER A 117 -7.85 2.36 -5.25
N GLY A 118 -8.51 2.82 -6.32
CA GLY A 118 -9.60 2.03 -6.90
C GLY A 118 -9.09 0.65 -7.32
N GLY A 119 -9.96 -0.36 -7.37
CA GLY A 119 -9.55 -1.69 -7.81
C GLY A 119 -9.16 -1.70 -9.29
N ASP A 120 -7.95 -2.16 -9.60
CA ASP A 120 -7.39 -2.18 -10.97
C ASP A 120 -6.50 -3.42 -11.17
N ASN A 121 -6.15 -3.73 -12.41
CA ASN A 121 -5.42 -4.92 -12.78
C ASN A 121 -3.95 -4.95 -12.26
N LEU A 122 -3.20 -5.98 -12.68
CA LEU A 122 -1.83 -6.25 -12.24
C LEU A 122 -0.80 -5.15 -12.58
N THR A 123 -1.20 -4.12 -13.34
CA THR A 123 -0.35 -3.00 -13.71
C THR A 123 -0.45 -1.79 -12.76
N ALA A 124 -1.39 -1.79 -11.81
CA ALA A 124 -1.63 -0.62 -10.97
C ALA A 124 -0.37 -0.21 -10.18
N THR A 125 -0.01 1.06 -10.32
CA THR A 125 1.20 1.65 -9.75
C THR A 125 0.92 3.10 -9.39
N PHE A 126 1.39 3.54 -8.22
CA PHE A 126 1.25 4.92 -7.81
C PHE A 126 2.34 5.82 -8.41
N SER A 127 2.00 7.10 -8.59
CA SER A 127 2.96 8.16 -8.86
C SER A 127 3.79 8.46 -7.59
N PRO A 128 5.11 8.67 -7.71
CA PRO A 128 5.95 9.11 -6.59
C PRO A 128 5.59 10.52 -6.09
N SER A 129 4.82 11.30 -6.87
CA SER A 129 4.26 12.58 -6.43
C SER A 129 3.11 12.41 -5.42
N LEU A 130 2.48 11.23 -5.36
CA LEU A 130 1.36 10.94 -4.47
C LEU A 130 1.79 10.14 -3.24
N VAL A 131 2.61 9.10 -3.41
CA VAL A 131 3.02 8.19 -2.33
C VAL A 131 4.53 7.99 -2.29
N ASP A 132 5.04 7.66 -1.10
CA ASP A 132 6.45 7.33 -0.88
C ASP A 132 6.80 5.88 -1.18
N ALA A 133 5.84 4.99 -0.96
CA ALA A 133 5.98 3.56 -1.17
C ALA A 133 4.61 2.97 -1.53
N GLN A 134 4.60 1.79 -2.15
CA GLN A 134 3.36 1.06 -2.40
C GLN A 134 3.38 -0.39 -1.89
N LEU A 135 2.24 -0.77 -1.34
CA LEU A 135 1.79 -2.14 -1.15
C LEU A 135 1.00 -2.57 -2.38
N PHE A 136 1.27 -3.77 -2.88
CA PHE A 136 0.45 -4.39 -3.91
C PHE A 136 -0.21 -5.67 -3.38
N VAL A 137 -1.53 -5.64 -3.28
CA VAL A 137 -2.33 -6.69 -2.63
C VAL A 137 -2.86 -7.66 -3.69
N LEU A 138 -2.35 -8.88 -3.63
CA LEU A 138 -2.91 -10.06 -4.28
C LEU A 138 -3.73 -10.85 -3.24
N ASP A 139 -4.55 -11.79 -3.69
CA ASP A 139 -5.18 -12.73 -2.77
C ASP A 139 -5.24 -14.14 -3.35
N VAL A 140 -5.28 -15.14 -2.46
CA VAL A 140 -5.29 -16.55 -2.86
C VAL A 140 -6.53 -16.93 -3.67
N ALA A 141 -7.67 -16.24 -3.52
CA ALA A 141 -8.87 -16.55 -4.28
C ALA A 141 -8.77 -16.13 -5.75
N GLY A 142 -7.83 -15.24 -6.09
CA GLY A 142 -7.48 -14.91 -7.47
C GLY A 142 -6.68 -16.00 -8.21
N GLY A 143 -6.28 -17.07 -7.50
CA GLY A 143 -5.50 -18.18 -8.02
C GLY A 143 -3.98 -17.97 -7.86
N GLY A 144 -3.24 -19.04 -7.56
CA GLY A 144 -1.79 -18.96 -7.31
C GLY A 144 -0.95 -18.58 -8.53
N ASP A 145 -1.49 -18.69 -9.74
CA ASP A 145 -0.83 -18.29 -10.99
C ASP A 145 -0.70 -16.77 -11.15
N VAL A 146 -1.54 -15.99 -10.46
CA VAL A 146 -1.51 -14.52 -10.55
C VAL A 146 -0.16 -13.94 -10.15
N ALA A 147 0.52 -14.55 -9.18
CA ALA A 147 1.85 -14.16 -8.73
C ALA A 147 2.91 -14.27 -9.85
N ARG A 148 2.75 -15.22 -10.77
CA ARG A 148 3.68 -15.46 -11.90
C ARG A 148 3.44 -14.56 -13.09
N LYS A 149 2.24 -13.97 -13.21
CA LYS A 149 1.89 -13.08 -14.33
C LYS A 149 2.76 -11.82 -14.36
N GLY A 150 3.34 -11.46 -13.23
CA GLY A 150 4.21 -10.28 -13.12
C GLY A 150 3.43 -9.00 -13.43
N GLY A 151 4.08 -8.09 -14.14
CA GLY A 151 3.55 -6.75 -14.41
C GLY A 151 4.05 -5.72 -13.41
N PRO A 152 3.91 -4.42 -13.71
CA PRO A 152 4.55 -3.36 -12.94
C PRO A 152 4.01 -3.25 -11.50
N GLY A 153 2.75 -3.62 -11.23
CA GLY A 153 2.22 -3.66 -9.87
C GLY A 153 2.91 -4.73 -9.01
N ILE A 154 3.03 -5.95 -9.53
CA ILE A 154 3.72 -7.04 -8.84
C ILE A 154 5.23 -6.81 -8.81
N GLY A 155 5.87 -6.46 -9.92
CA GLY A 155 7.32 -6.41 -10.02
C GLY A 155 7.95 -5.21 -9.29
N ARG A 156 7.23 -4.10 -9.13
CA ARG A 156 7.81 -2.80 -8.73
C ARG A 156 7.27 -2.23 -7.42
N ALA A 157 6.32 -2.89 -6.77
CA ALA A 157 5.88 -2.51 -5.43
C ALA A 157 7.00 -2.70 -4.39
N ASP A 158 7.04 -1.85 -3.37
CA ASP A 158 7.97 -2.01 -2.23
C ASP A 158 7.67 -3.28 -1.43
N LEU A 159 6.40 -3.69 -1.39
CA LEU A 159 5.94 -4.93 -0.79
C LEU A 159 4.74 -5.50 -1.53
N VAL A 160 4.78 -6.79 -1.86
CA VAL A 160 3.58 -7.55 -2.25
C VAL A 160 2.99 -8.26 -1.05
N VAL A 161 1.69 -8.15 -0.89
CA VAL A 161 0.91 -8.88 0.12
C VAL A 161 0.10 -9.96 -0.60
N VAL A 162 0.33 -11.23 -0.24
CA VAL A 162 -0.54 -12.36 -0.61
C VAL A 162 -1.59 -12.50 0.50
N ASN A 163 -2.76 -11.91 0.28
CA ASN A 163 -3.83 -11.79 1.27
C ASN A 163 -4.77 -13.01 1.31
N LYS A 164 -5.58 -13.08 2.36
CA LYS A 164 -6.60 -14.11 2.61
C LYS A 164 -6.04 -15.53 2.65
N VAL A 165 -4.81 -15.71 3.15
CA VAL A 165 -4.16 -17.05 3.19
C VAL A 165 -4.88 -18.07 4.07
N ASP A 166 -5.86 -17.64 4.88
CA ASP A 166 -6.79 -18.54 5.56
C ASP A 166 -7.76 -19.26 4.61
N LEU A 167 -7.93 -18.78 3.38
CA LEU A 167 -8.80 -19.40 2.38
C LEU A 167 -8.09 -20.38 1.45
N ALA A 168 -6.77 -20.50 1.56
CA ALA A 168 -5.91 -21.24 0.62
C ALA A 168 -6.39 -22.68 0.35
N ASP A 169 -6.72 -23.43 1.41
CA ASP A 169 -7.19 -24.81 1.32
C ASP A 169 -8.55 -24.91 0.60
N HIS A 170 -9.38 -23.89 0.70
CA HIS A 170 -10.70 -23.84 0.06
C HIS A 170 -10.63 -23.56 -1.44
N VAL A 171 -9.53 -22.97 -1.91
CA VAL A 171 -9.32 -22.59 -3.33
C VAL A 171 -8.18 -23.36 -3.99
N GLY A 172 -7.57 -24.32 -3.29
CA GLY A 172 -6.52 -25.18 -3.83
C GLY A 172 -5.21 -24.46 -4.14
N VAL A 173 -4.87 -23.41 -3.37
CA VAL A 173 -3.64 -22.62 -3.56
C VAL A 173 -2.61 -22.98 -2.50
N ASP A 174 -1.41 -23.36 -2.95
CA ASP A 174 -0.24 -23.51 -2.08
C ASP A 174 0.35 -22.11 -1.80
N VAL A 175 0.18 -21.64 -0.56
CA VAL A 175 0.63 -20.30 -0.13
C VAL A 175 2.16 -20.17 -0.16
N PRO A 176 2.96 -21.09 0.42
CA PRO A 176 4.41 -21.09 0.24
C PRO A 176 4.85 -20.99 -1.21
N GLN A 177 4.23 -21.76 -2.12
CA GLN A 177 4.58 -21.69 -3.55
C GLN A 177 4.20 -20.34 -4.17
N MET A 178 3.04 -19.78 -3.84
CA MET A 178 2.61 -18.47 -4.35
C MET A 178 3.52 -17.34 -3.88
N VAL A 179 3.99 -17.40 -2.62
CA VAL A 179 4.98 -16.45 -2.08
C VAL A 179 6.33 -16.58 -2.79
N ASP A 180 6.81 -17.80 -3.01
CA ASP A 180 8.05 -18.06 -3.77
C ASP A 180 7.93 -17.54 -5.20
N ASP A 181 6.82 -17.81 -5.88
CA ASP A 181 6.53 -17.32 -7.23
C ASP A 181 6.58 -15.79 -7.31
N ALA A 182 5.89 -15.10 -6.39
CA ALA A 182 5.91 -13.65 -6.32
C ALA A 182 7.32 -13.12 -6.02
N THR A 183 8.05 -13.76 -5.11
CA THR A 183 9.42 -13.37 -4.74
C THR A 183 10.36 -13.48 -5.93
N ARG A 184 10.27 -14.56 -6.71
CA ARG A 184 11.07 -14.75 -7.94
C ARG A 184 10.70 -13.75 -9.03
N ALA A 185 9.40 -13.47 -9.23
CA ALA A 185 8.93 -12.45 -10.17
C ALA A 185 9.39 -11.02 -9.80
N ARG A 186 9.84 -10.83 -8.55
CA ARG A 186 10.30 -9.57 -7.97
C ARG A 186 11.80 -9.56 -7.67
N GLU A 187 12.58 -10.50 -8.22
CA GLU A 187 14.03 -10.59 -8.04
C GLU A 187 14.47 -10.60 -6.56
N GLY A 188 13.66 -11.22 -5.69
CA GLY A 188 13.92 -11.30 -4.25
C GLY A 188 13.36 -10.16 -3.41
N ALA A 189 12.64 -9.19 -4.01
CA ALA A 189 12.00 -8.12 -3.22
C ALA A 189 10.89 -8.66 -2.31
N PRO A 190 10.58 -7.98 -1.19
CA PRO A 190 9.72 -8.51 -0.13
C PRO A 190 8.33 -8.94 -0.59
N VAL A 191 7.88 -10.08 -0.04
CA VAL A 191 6.53 -10.64 -0.18
C VAL A 191 6.09 -11.15 1.19
N LEU A 192 4.87 -10.80 1.62
CA LEU A 192 4.28 -11.28 2.88
C LEU A 192 2.98 -12.04 2.62
N ALA A 193 2.84 -13.19 3.27
CA ALA A 193 1.57 -13.90 3.38
C ALA A 193 0.75 -13.30 4.53
N LEU A 194 -0.49 -12.92 4.24
CA LEU A 194 -1.37 -12.23 5.19
C LEU A 194 -2.73 -12.91 5.33
N SER A 195 -3.16 -13.07 6.58
CA SER A 195 -4.57 -13.28 6.92
C SER A 195 -4.94 -12.31 8.04
N GLY A 196 -5.95 -11.48 7.81
CA GLY A 196 -6.47 -10.57 8.84
C GLY A 196 -6.99 -11.28 10.09
N LYS A 197 -7.22 -12.60 10.03
CA LYS A 197 -7.64 -13.44 11.17
C LYS A 197 -6.47 -13.98 11.99
N ARG A 198 -5.23 -13.83 11.51
CA ARG A 198 -4.02 -14.38 12.15
C ARG A 198 -3.09 -13.24 12.53
N TRP A 199 -3.12 -12.85 13.79
CA TRP A 199 -2.33 -11.74 14.33
C TRP A 199 -0.85 -11.80 13.93
N GLY A 200 -0.22 -12.97 14.00
CA GLY A 200 1.20 -13.11 13.64
C GLY A 200 1.54 -12.70 12.20
N THR A 201 0.59 -12.77 11.26
CA THR A 201 0.79 -12.27 9.89
C THR A 201 0.54 -10.77 9.76
N VAL A 202 -0.40 -10.22 10.54
CA VAL A 202 -0.64 -8.78 10.62
C VAL A 202 0.56 -8.07 11.25
N GLU A 203 1.15 -8.65 12.29
CA GLU A 203 2.32 -8.10 12.97
C GLU A 203 3.54 -8.02 12.04
N GLN A 204 3.73 -9.00 11.14
CA GLN A 204 4.81 -8.94 10.12
C GLN A 204 4.63 -7.75 9.17
N LEU A 205 3.39 -7.48 8.76
CA LEU A 205 3.08 -6.31 7.94
C LEU A 205 3.30 -5.01 8.74
N CYS A 206 2.90 -4.98 10.02
CA CYS A 206 3.14 -3.83 10.90
C CYS A 206 4.63 -3.55 11.08
N GLU A 207 5.45 -4.58 11.29
CA GLU A 207 6.90 -4.39 11.42
C GLU A 207 7.54 -3.87 10.13
N TRP A 208 7.06 -4.31 8.96
CA TRP A 208 7.49 -3.74 7.69
C TRP A 208 7.15 -2.25 7.59
N VAL A 209 5.92 -1.86 7.98
CA VAL A 209 5.49 -0.45 8.00
C VAL A 209 6.30 0.38 8.98
N ARG A 210 6.54 -0.12 10.21
CA ARG A 210 7.40 0.55 11.20
C ARG A 210 8.83 0.73 10.66
N GLY A 211 9.38 -0.29 10.00
CA GLY A 211 10.68 -0.24 9.35
C GLY A 211 10.76 0.83 8.27
N LEU A 212 9.75 0.89 7.40
CA LEU A 212 9.63 1.92 6.37
C LEU A 212 9.53 3.33 6.98
N HIS A 213 8.68 3.51 7.99
CA HIS A 213 8.51 4.79 8.69
C HIS A 213 9.82 5.26 9.35
N ARG A 214 10.58 4.37 10.01
CA ARG A 214 11.90 4.70 10.55
C ARG A 214 12.86 5.19 9.47
N ARG A 215 12.89 4.55 8.29
CA ARG A 215 13.72 4.98 7.17
C ARG A 215 13.29 6.32 6.58
N HIS A 216 11.98 6.56 6.52
CA HIS A 216 11.40 7.84 6.08
C HIS A 216 11.82 8.99 7.00
N LEU A 217 11.63 8.82 8.32
CA LEU A 217 12.04 9.82 9.31
C LEU A 217 13.55 10.09 9.30
N SER A 218 14.36 9.08 9.03
CA SER A 218 15.81 9.23 8.93
C SER A 218 16.29 9.79 7.58
N GLY A 219 15.39 10.06 6.63
CA GLY A 219 15.71 10.52 5.28
C GLY A 219 16.45 9.49 4.41
N THR A 220 16.40 8.20 4.77
CA THR A 220 17.07 7.12 4.01
C THR A 220 16.15 6.40 3.05
N HIS A 221 14.83 6.61 3.15
CA HIS A 221 13.87 6.15 2.17
C HIS A 221 13.81 7.15 0.99
N VAL A 222 13.89 6.64 -0.23
CA VAL A 222 13.72 7.44 -1.45
C VAL A 222 12.54 6.84 -2.23
N PRO A 223 11.47 7.62 -2.48
CA PRO A 223 10.37 7.16 -3.31
C PRO A 223 10.88 6.74 -4.68
N THR A 224 10.52 5.52 -5.09
CA THR A 224 10.95 4.98 -6.39
C THR A 224 9.83 5.23 -7.39
N ASP A 225 10.12 5.93 -8.49
CA ASP A 225 9.21 5.94 -9.63
C ASP A 225 9.15 4.50 -10.17
N PRO A 226 7.97 3.87 -10.23
CA PRO A 226 7.86 2.56 -10.83
C PRO A 226 8.28 2.56 -12.31
N GLY A 227 8.53 3.68 -12.97
CA GLY A 227 9.06 3.73 -14.33
C GLY A 227 8.01 3.40 -15.40
N PRO A 228 8.39 3.44 -16.69
CA PRO A 228 7.45 3.35 -17.82
C PRO A 228 6.81 1.96 -17.91
N MET A 229 5.81 1.82 -18.80
CA MET A 229 5.12 0.56 -19.06
C MET A 229 6.10 -0.62 -19.21
N ALA A 230 5.76 -1.76 -18.61
CA ALA A 230 6.61 -2.95 -18.67
C ALA A 230 6.82 -3.40 -20.14
N PRO A 231 8.00 -3.93 -20.49
CA PRO A 231 8.21 -4.53 -21.80
C PRO A 231 7.20 -5.65 -22.04
N HIS A 232 6.73 -5.80 -23.27
CA HIS A 232 5.78 -6.84 -23.64
C HIS A 232 6.16 -7.47 -24.98
N PHE A 233 5.80 -8.73 -25.17
CA PHE A 233 6.17 -9.51 -26.34
C PHE A 233 4.92 -9.83 -27.17
N HIS A 234 4.97 -9.56 -28.47
CA HIS A 234 3.95 -10.01 -29.41
C HIS A 234 4.48 -11.22 -30.17
N ALA A 235 3.77 -12.35 -30.08
CA ALA A 235 4.06 -13.51 -30.89
C ALA A 235 3.42 -13.37 -32.28
N ASP A 236 4.20 -13.58 -33.33
CA ASP A 236 3.73 -13.74 -34.71
C ASP A 236 4.18 -15.10 -35.28
N GLU A 237 3.76 -15.41 -36.51
CA GLU A 237 4.09 -16.68 -37.18
C GLU A 237 5.61 -16.87 -37.39
N GLU A 238 6.44 -15.83 -37.23
CA GLU A 238 7.90 -15.85 -37.43
C GLU A 238 8.73 -15.82 -36.14
N GLY A 239 8.09 -15.89 -34.97
CA GLY A 239 8.79 -16.04 -33.68
C GLY A 239 8.82 -14.81 -32.79
N GLY A 240 8.02 -13.78 -33.10
CA GLY A 240 7.65 -12.66 -32.24
C GLY A 240 8.75 -11.64 -31.92
N TYR A 241 8.34 -10.51 -31.34
CA TYR A 241 9.21 -9.36 -31.05
C TYR A 241 8.92 -8.76 -29.67
N LEU A 242 10.01 -8.42 -28.96
CA LEU A 242 9.96 -7.75 -27.65
C LEU A 242 9.88 -6.24 -27.84
N HIS A 243 8.80 -5.62 -27.36
CA HIS A 243 8.68 -4.16 -27.25
C HIS A 243 9.12 -3.69 -25.88
N SER A 244 10.12 -2.80 -25.85
CA SER A 244 10.51 -2.04 -24.67
C SER A 244 10.06 -0.59 -24.81
N HIS A 245 9.39 -0.06 -23.79
CA HIS A 245 9.09 1.37 -23.70
C HIS A 245 10.27 2.07 -22.99
N VAL A 246 11.05 2.86 -23.73
CA VAL A 246 12.17 3.68 -23.23
C VAL A 246 11.63 5.00 -22.70
#